data_AF-A0AAW0RHP2-F1
#
_entry.id   AF-A0AAW0RHP2-F1
#
_cell.length_a   1.000
_cell.length_b   1.000
_cell.length_c   1.000
_cell.angle_alpha   90.00
_cell.angle_beta   90.00
_cell.angle_gamma   90.00
#
_symmetry.space_group_name_H-M   'P 1'
#
loop_
_entity.id
_entity.type
_entity.pdbx_description
1 polymer ?
#
loop_
_entity_poly.entity_id
_entity_poly.type
_entity_poly.pdbx_seq_one_letter_code
_entity_poly.pdbx_strand_id
1 'polypeptide(L)' 'MKPGYSKLLLHEMIVPAKGASTFHAMLDMTMMAFNAGMERTESQWRELLDKAGFDVVKIWSPMQEDADGIVEAMLKT' A
#
# COMPACT_ATOMS: atom_id res chain seq x y z
N MET A 1 11.47 -14.80 -4.64
CA MET A 1 10.89 -14.42 -5.95
C MET A 1 12.01 -14.36 -6.98
N LYS A 2 11.74 -14.55 -8.28
CA LYS A 2 12.77 -14.47 -9.33
C LYS A 2 12.93 -13.01 -9.80
N PRO A 3 14.09 -12.34 -9.58
CA PRO A 3 14.33 -10.99 -10.09
C PRO A 3 14.13 -10.91 -11.60
N GLY A 4 13.54 -9.81 -12.08
CA GLY A 4 13.23 -9.61 -13.50
C GLY A 4 12.07 -10.44 -14.08
N TYR A 5 11.39 -11.25 -13.27
CA TYR A 5 10.24 -12.06 -13.73
C TYR A 5 9.04 -11.99 -12.78
N SER A 6 9.24 -12.27 -11.49
CA SER A 6 8.16 -12.31 -10.51
C SER A 6 7.71 -10.90 -10.11
N LYS A 7 6.39 -10.71 -9.94
CA LYS A 7 5.78 -9.49 -9.41
C LYS A 7 5.09 -9.76 -8.08
N LEU A 8 5.16 -8.78 -7.18
CA LEU A 8 4.37 -8.72 -5.95
C LEU A 8 3.20 -7.77 -6.21
N LEU A 9 1.98 -8.25 -5.99
CA LEU A 9 0.77 -7.46 -6.07
C LEU A 9 0.13 -7.45 -4.68
N LEU A 10 0.01 -6.26 -4.09
CA LEU A 10 -0.68 -6.05 -2.82
C LEU A 10 -1.99 -5.35 -3.10
N HIS A 11 -3.11 -5.95 -2.67
CA HIS A 11 -4.45 -5.36 -2.75
C HIS A 11 -4.80 -4.80 -1.37
N GLU A 12 -4.70 -3.48 -1.25
CA GLU A 12 -4.63 -2.79 0.04
C GLU A 12 -5.24 -1.39 -0.04
N MET A 13 -5.61 -0.85 1.12
CA MET A 13 -6.02 0.54 1.23
C MET A 13 -4.84 1.47 1.01
N ILE A 14 -5.00 2.44 0.10
CA ILE A 14 -3.96 3.44 -0.21
C ILE A 14 -4.45 4.81 0.25
N VAL A 15 -4.11 5.14 1.50
CA VAL A 15 -4.59 6.36 2.15
C VAL A 15 -4.02 7.58 1.43
N PRO A 16 -4.84 8.59 1.06
CA PRO A 16 -4.33 9.80 0.45
C PRO A 16 -3.51 10.60 1.46
N ALA A 17 -2.42 11.22 1.00
CA ALA A 17 -1.52 12.00 1.88
C ALA A 17 -2.23 13.19 2.56
N LYS A 18 -3.34 13.67 1.99
CA LYS A 18 -4.21 14.71 2.54
C LYS A 18 -5.65 14.41 2.17
N GLY A 19 -6.60 14.77 3.03
CA GLY A 19 -8.02 14.60 2.76
C GLY A 19 -8.50 13.16 2.86
N ALA A 20 -7.93 12.37 3.78
CA ALA A 20 -8.46 11.05 4.10
C ALA A 20 -9.92 11.17 4.57
N SER A 21 -10.76 10.28 4.05
CA SER A 21 -12.17 10.19 4.45
C SER A 21 -12.29 9.66 5.88
N THR A 22 -13.49 9.75 6.45
CA THR A 22 -13.79 9.12 7.74
C THR A 22 -13.63 7.60 7.68
N PHE A 23 -13.92 6.98 6.54
CA PHE A 23 -13.75 5.53 6.38
C PHE A 23 -12.28 5.12 6.49
N HIS A 24 -11.37 5.82 5.80
CA HIS A 24 -9.92 5.58 5.93
C HIS A 24 -9.46 5.62 7.40
N ALA A 25 -9.90 6.64 8.14
CA ALA A 25 -9.52 6.79 9.55
C ALA A 25 -10.11 5.69 10.44
N MET A 26 -11.37 5.30 10.21
CA MET A 26 -12.01 4.20 10.94
C MET A 26 -11.33 2.85 10.67
N LEU A 27 -10.95 2.59 9.42
CA LEU A 27 -10.24 1.38 9.05
C LEU A 27 -8.84 1.34 9.68
N ASP A 28 -8.09 2.45 9.65
CA ASP A 28 -6.76 2.53 10.29
C ASP A 28 -6.84 2.32 11.82
N MET A 29 -7.85 2.89 12.48
CA MET A 29 -8.13 2.60 13.90
C MET A 29 -8.44 1.11 14.14
N THR A 30 -9.16 0.46 13.23
CA THR A 30 -9.47 -0.97 13.30
C THR A 30 -8.19 -1.80 13.19
N MET A 31 -7.34 -1.51 12.20
CA MET A 31 -6.05 -2.18 12.04
C MET A 31 -5.14 -1.99 13.27
N MET A 32 -5.10 -0.77 13.83
CA MET A 32 -4.34 -0.49 15.04
C MET A 32 -4.85 -1.30 16.24
N ALA A 33 -6.16 -1.32 16.48
CA ALA A 33 -6.76 -1.93 17.65
C ALA A 33 -6.69 -3.47 17.64
N PHE A 34 -6.89 -4.09 16.47
CA PHE A 34 -7.01 -5.55 16.36
C PHE A 34 -5.76 -6.24 15.85
N ASN A 35 -4.88 -5.52 15.14
CA ASN A 35 -3.74 -6.11 14.45
C ASN A 35 -2.40 -5.46 14.81
N ALA A 36 -2.39 -4.42 15.64
CA ALA A 36 -1.25 -3.50 15.79
C ALA A 36 -0.72 -3.03 14.41
N GLY A 37 -1.64 -2.92 13.45
CA GLY A 37 -1.39 -2.56 12.07
C GLY A 37 -1.56 -1.06 11.83
N MET A 38 -1.35 -0.68 10.57
CA MET A 38 -1.50 0.70 10.09
C MET A 38 -1.75 0.66 8.59
N GLU A 39 -2.74 1.43 8.15
CA GLU A 39 -2.97 1.71 6.73
C GLU A 39 -1.94 2.70 6.21
N ARG A 40 -1.55 2.58 4.94
CA ARG A 40 -0.39 3.30 4.40
C ARG A 40 -0.74 4.24 3.27
N THR A 41 -0.10 5.40 3.31
CA THR A 41 0.03 6.29 2.17
C THR A 41 0.97 5.70 1.12
N GLU A 42 0.89 6.20 -0.11
CA GLU A 42 1.82 5.83 -1.19
C GLU A 42 3.30 6.00 -0.78
N SER A 43 3.66 7.12 -0.12
CA SER A 43 5.04 7.35 0.30
C SER A 43 5.52 6.31 1.31
N GLN A 44 4.65 5.90 2.24
CA GLN A 44 4.97 4.87 3.23
C GLN A 44 5.07 3.48 2.57
N TRP A 45 4.24 3.18 1.57
CA TRP A 45 4.36 1.95 0.78
C TRP A 45 5.70 1.89 0.04
N ARG A 46 6.10 2.98 -0.62
CA ARG A 46 7.40 3.09 -1.29
C ARG A 46 8.55 2.89 -0.31
N GLU A 47 8.52 3.55 0.84
CA GLU A 47 9.56 3.40 1.86
C GLU A 47 9.64 1.98 2.42
N LEU A 48 8.50 1.36 2.74
CA LEU A 48 8.45 -0.01 3.27
C LEU A 48 9.02 -1.01 2.28
N LEU A 49 8.58 -0.94 1.01
CA LEU A 49 9.00 -1.86 -0.03
C LEU A 49 10.47 -1.65 -0.41
N ASP A 50 10.92 -0.40 -0.44
CA ASP A 50 12.33 -0.07 -0.67
C ASP A 50 13.25 -0.74 0.38
N LYS A 51 12.90 -0.63 1.67
CA LYS A 51 13.59 -1.30 2.78
C LYS A 51 13.54 -2.83 2.68
N ALA A 52 12.47 -3.37 2.11
CA ALA A 52 12.33 -4.81 1.88
C ALA A 52 13.04 -5.32 0.61
N GLY A 53 13.74 -4.45 -0.13
CA GLY A 53 14.49 -4.83 -1.34
C GLY A 53 13.64 -4.88 -2.61
N PHE A 54 12.53 -4.13 -2.63
CA PHE A 54 11.64 -4.02 -3.80
C PHE A 54 11.64 -2.61 -4.37
N ASP A 55 11.49 -2.53 -5.70
CA ASP A 55 11.12 -1.31 -6.40
C ASP A 55 9.60 -1.31 -6.63
N VAL A 56 8.94 -0.22 -6.26
CA VAL A 56 7.53 0.00 -6.60
C VAL A 56 7.44 0.37 -8.09
N VAL A 57 6.91 -0.56 -8.88
CA VAL A 57 6.72 -0.40 -10.33
C VAL A 57 5.58 0.56 -10.60
N LYS A 58 4.44 0.35 -9.93
CA LYS A 58 3.26 1.18 -10.12
C LYS A 58 2.32 1.08 -8.92
N ILE A 59 1.64 2.19 -8.65
CA ILE A 59 0.49 2.21 -7.75
C ILE A 59 -0.75 2.49 -8.60
N TRP A 60 -1.73 1.61 -8.47
CA TRP A 60 -3.02 1.71 -9.12
C TRP A 60 -4.02 2.18 -8.07
N SER A 61 -4.27 3.48 -8.03
CA SER A 61 -5.27 4.06 -7.14
C SER A 61 -6.68 3.60 -7.52
N PRO A 62 -7.57 3.39 -6.53
CA PRO A 62 -8.94 3.00 -6.77
C PRO A 62 -9.70 4.08 -7.56
N MET A 63 -10.65 3.65 -8.41
CA MET A 63 -11.52 4.59 -9.15
C MET A 63 -12.69 5.10 -8.30
N GLN A 64 -13.07 4.36 -7.26
CA GLN A 64 -14.09 4.73 -6.30
C GLN A 64 -13.41 5.20 -5.01
N GLU A 65 -13.99 6.19 -4.35
CA GLU A 65 -13.55 6.60 -3.02
C GLU A 65 -13.66 5.40 -2.06
N ASP A 66 -12.70 5.28 -1.14
CA ASP A 66 -12.67 4.25 -0.09
C ASP A 66 -12.57 2.79 -0.55
N ALA A 67 -12.22 2.53 -1.82
CA ALA A 67 -11.90 1.19 -2.29
C ALA A 67 -10.39 0.90 -2.22
N ASP A 68 -10.02 -0.39 -2.21
CA ASP A 68 -8.62 -0.80 -2.24
C ASP A 68 -7.97 -0.52 -3.61
N GLY A 69 -6.68 -0.18 -3.57
CA GLY A 69 -5.83 -0.08 -4.74
C GLY A 69 -4.93 -1.30 -4.92
N ILE A 70 -4.07 -1.25 -5.93
CA ILE A 70 -2.99 -2.23 -6.11
C ILE A 70 -1.63 -1.55 -6.01
N VAL A 71 -0.77 -2.04 -5.11
CA VAL A 71 0.66 -1.73 -5.13
C VAL A 71 1.39 -2.86 -5.86
N GLU A 72 1.99 -2.52 -7.00
CA GLU A 72 2.77 -3.43 -7.83
C GLU A 72 4.26 -3.19 -7.60
N ALA A 73 4.98 -4.25 -7.24
CA ALA A 73 6.41 -4.17 -6.95
C ALA A 73 7.19 -5.37 -7.50
N MET A 74 8.49 -5.15 -7.71
CA MET A 74 9.44 -6.19 -8.15
C MET A 74 10.70 -6.13 -7.29
N LEU A 75 11.37 -7.28 -7.11
CA LEU A 75 12.66 -7.28 -6.43
C LEU A 75 13.65 -6.40 -7.17
N LYS A 76 14.42 -5.61 -6.42
CA LYS A 76 15.57 -4.85 -6.92
C LYS A 76 16.56 -5.80 -7.60
N THR A 77 17.27 -5.27 -8.60
CA THR A 77 18.29 -6.01 -9.36
C THR A 77 19.67 -5.75 -8.82
#